data_AF-A0A8X9AC43-F1
#
_entry.id   AF-A0A8X9AC43-F1
#
_cell.length_a   1.000
_cell.length_b   1.000
_cell.length_c   1.000
_cell.angle_alpha   90.00
_cell.angle_beta   90.00
_cell.angle_gamma   90.00
#
_symmetry.space_group_name_H-M   'P 1'
#
loop_
_entity.id
_entity.type
_entity.pdbx_description
1 polymer ?
#
loop_
_entity_poly.entity_id
_entity_poly.type
_entity_poly.pdbx_seq_one_letter_code
_entity_poly.pdbx_strand_id
1 'polypeptide(L)'
;MKSSWLTVADIEGIIAIQSGNLNELSEQHILECNYEHEGCKGGRQTNAIDLVIKNGDLASETDYPYTGIPTACANNKQSSLSSKITGIGYIPYNNETALLEEVANQPVSVDVDITIWQFYRSGILTGECGTKLNHAVAVVGYGESKDGVKFWLGKNSWGLGWGEDGYVSLHRSIDAKEGMCGIAKLGCYPIV
;
A
#
# COMPACT_ATOMS: atom_id res chain seq x y z
N MET A 1 -1.07 -6.28 10.59
CA MET A 1 -0.91 -5.38 9.41
C MET A 1 0.03 -6.08 8.44
N LYS A 2 -0.41 -6.38 7.20
CA LYS A 2 0.43 -7.05 6.19
C LYS A 2 1.23 -6.00 5.40
N SER A 3 2.21 -5.36 6.04
CA SER A 3 2.94 -4.23 5.43
C SER A 3 3.71 -4.59 4.17
N SER A 4 4.20 -5.83 4.04
CA SER A 4 4.97 -6.29 2.86
C SER A 4 4.21 -6.14 1.54
N TRP A 5 2.92 -6.50 1.53
CA TRP A 5 2.06 -6.45 0.34
C TRP A 5 1.85 -5.03 -0.19
N LEU A 6 1.76 -4.07 0.72
CA LEU A 6 1.49 -2.68 0.36
C LEU A 6 2.75 -2.00 -0.13
N THR A 7 3.88 -2.29 0.52
CA THR A 7 5.19 -1.84 0.04
C THR A 7 5.49 -2.38 -1.35
N VAL A 8 5.21 -3.66 -1.62
CA VAL A 8 5.35 -4.23 -2.97
C VAL A 8 4.46 -3.47 -3.96
N ALA A 9 3.18 -3.29 -3.65
CA ALA A 9 2.27 -2.58 -4.55
C ALA A 9 2.73 -1.15 -4.89
N ASP A 10 3.24 -0.40 -3.92
CA ASP A 10 3.75 0.96 -4.16
C ASP A 10 5.03 0.95 -5.02
N ILE A 11 5.96 0.04 -4.73
CA ILE A 11 7.24 -0.07 -5.46
C ILE A 11 7.00 -0.55 -6.89
N GLU A 12 6.16 -1.57 -7.10
CA GLU A 12 5.74 -2.03 -8.42
C GLU A 12 5.12 -0.89 -9.23
N GLY A 13 4.24 -0.10 -8.59
CA GLY A 13 3.58 1.03 -9.20
C GLY A 13 4.56 2.08 -9.73
N ILE A 14 5.45 2.58 -8.87
CA ILE A 14 6.41 3.61 -9.29
C ILE A 14 7.41 3.09 -10.33
N ILE A 15 7.86 1.84 -10.22
CA ILE A 15 8.74 1.23 -11.24
C ILE A 15 8.00 1.09 -12.57
N ALA A 16 6.73 0.69 -12.56
CA ALA A 16 5.91 0.60 -13.77
C ALA A 16 5.72 1.97 -14.43
N ILE A 17 5.47 3.01 -13.64
CA ILE A 17 5.35 4.40 -14.12
C ILE A 17 6.64 4.85 -14.80
N GLN A 18 7.80 4.54 -14.22
CA GLN A 18 9.08 4.99 -14.75
C GLN A 18 9.60 4.18 -15.93
N SER A 19 9.40 2.87 -15.90
CA SER A 19 9.97 1.94 -16.89
C SER A 19 8.99 1.59 -18.01
N GLY A 20 7.69 1.82 -17.81
CA GLY A 20 6.62 1.35 -18.69
C GLY A 20 6.31 -0.15 -18.54
N ASN A 21 7.00 -0.87 -17.65
CA ASN A 21 6.84 -2.30 -17.44
C ASN A 21 6.43 -2.60 -16.00
N LEU A 22 5.27 -3.25 -15.84
CA LEU A 22 4.85 -3.79 -14.55
C LEU A 22 5.60 -5.10 -14.30
N ASN A 23 6.48 -5.11 -13.32
CA ASN A 23 7.19 -6.30 -12.88
C ASN A 23 6.65 -6.72 -11.52
N GLU A 24 6.31 -8.00 -11.37
CA GLU A 24 5.83 -8.55 -10.10
C GLU A 24 7.00 -8.77 -9.14
N LEU A 25 6.94 -8.17 -7.95
CA LEU A 25 7.97 -8.24 -6.93
C LEU A 25 7.52 -9.10 -5.76
N SER A 26 8.49 -9.69 -5.05
CA SER A 26 8.22 -10.69 -4.02
C SER A 26 7.89 -10.07 -2.66
N GLU A 27 6.67 -10.26 -2.18
CA GLU A 27 6.31 -9.98 -0.79
C GLU A 27 7.02 -10.92 0.19
N GLN A 28 7.30 -12.16 -0.25
CA GLN A 28 7.96 -13.18 0.57
C GLN A 28 9.39 -12.76 0.91
N HIS A 29 10.10 -12.15 -0.04
CA HIS A 29 11.44 -11.65 0.20
C HIS A 29 11.44 -10.57 1.29
N ILE A 30 10.47 -9.65 1.30
CA ILE A 30 10.29 -8.69 2.41
C ILE A 30 9.96 -9.44 3.71
N LEU A 31 9.04 -10.41 3.66
CA LEU A 31 8.59 -11.15 4.84
C LEU A 31 9.75 -11.88 5.55
N GLU A 32 10.69 -12.44 4.80
CA GLU A 32 11.79 -13.25 5.34
C GLU A 32 13.06 -12.44 5.62
N CYS A 33 13.35 -11.42 4.82
CA CYS A 33 14.60 -10.66 4.91
C CYS A 33 14.49 -9.39 5.76
N ASN A 34 13.27 -8.97 6.12
CA ASN A 34 13.08 -7.83 7.02
C ASN A 34 13.18 -8.23 8.50
N TYR A 35 14.41 -8.29 8.99
CA TYR A 35 14.74 -8.64 10.38
C TYR A 35 14.26 -7.60 11.41
N GLU A 36 13.89 -6.39 10.99
CA GLU A 36 13.31 -5.35 11.87
C GLU A 36 11.78 -5.52 12.06
N HIS A 37 11.23 -6.66 11.62
CA HIS A 37 9.81 -6.98 11.69
C HIS A 37 9.52 -8.34 12.33
N GLU A 38 8.31 -8.47 12.85
CA GLU A 38 7.80 -9.71 13.43
C GLU A 38 7.14 -10.62 12.36
N GLY A 39 7.55 -10.49 11.10
CA GLY A 39 6.99 -11.19 9.94
C GLY A 39 5.47 -11.08 9.89
N CYS A 40 4.77 -12.22 10.04
CA CYS A 40 3.31 -12.29 9.98
C CYS A 40 2.58 -11.61 11.16
N LYS A 41 3.27 -11.22 12.24
CA LYS A 41 2.64 -10.52 13.38
C LYS A 41 2.44 -9.03 13.11
N GLY A 42 3.10 -8.49 12.08
CA GLY A 42 2.93 -7.13 11.61
C GLY A 42 4.24 -6.42 11.33
N GLY A 43 4.13 -5.26 10.69
CA GLY A 43 5.24 -4.39 10.34
C GLY A 43 4.74 -3.01 9.93
N ARG A 44 5.69 -2.11 9.66
CA ARG A 44 5.46 -0.76 9.14
C ARG A 44 5.95 -0.73 7.69
N GLN A 45 5.20 -0.06 6.83
CA GLN A 45 5.49 0.07 5.40
C GLN A 45 6.86 0.75 5.18
N THR A 46 7.19 1.73 6.02
CA THR A 46 8.47 2.45 6.00
C THR A 46 9.66 1.51 6.14
N ASN A 47 9.62 0.56 7.07
CA ASN A 47 10.74 -0.36 7.31
C ASN A 47 10.92 -1.34 6.14
N ALA A 48 9.83 -1.70 5.44
CA ALA A 48 9.92 -2.52 4.25
C ALA A 48 10.51 -1.74 3.07
N ILE A 49 10.21 -0.45 2.92
CA ILE A 49 10.89 0.42 1.95
C ILE A 49 12.37 0.61 2.34
N ASP A 50 12.67 0.81 3.62
CA ASP A 50 14.05 0.91 4.13
C ASP A 50 14.86 -0.35 3.83
N LEU A 51 14.24 -1.54 3.92
CA LEU A 51 14.89 -2.78 3.50
C LEU A 51 15.29 -2.73 2.03
N VAL A 52 14.38 -2.31 1.14
CA VAL A 52 14.65 -2.21 -0.29
C VAL A 52 15.79 -1.22 -0.55
N ILE A 53 15.79 -0.07 0.13
CA ILE A 53 16.87 0.93 0.05
C ILE A 53 18.21 0.33 0.54
N LYS A 54 18.21 -0.34 1.70
CA LYS A 54 19.42 -0.93 2.30
C LYS A 54 20.00 -2.08 1.48
N ASN A 55 19.14 -2.96 0.96
CA ASN A 55 19.55 -4.11 0.16
C ASN A 55 19.87 -3.72 -1.28
N GLY A 56 19.37 -2.58 -1.74
CA GLY A 56 19.51 -2.09 -3.10
C GLY A 56 18.65 -2.84 -4.11
N ASP A 57 17.84 -3.83 -3.70
CA ASP A 57 16.80 -4.44 -4.55
C ASP A 57 15.81 -5.33 -3.78
N LEU A 58 14.79 -5.79 -4.50
CA LEU A 58 13.80 -6.77 -4.12
C LEU A 58 13.75 -7.89 -5.18
N ALA A 59 13.56 -9.14 -4.75
CA ALA A 59 13.41 -10.26 -5.68
C ALA A 59 12.11 -10.11 -6.51
N SER A 60 12.10 -10.68 -7.71
CA SER A 60 10.85 -10.86 -8.46
C SER A 60 9.99 -11.94 -7.80
N GLU A 61 8.66 -11.88 -7.99
CA GLU A 61 7.75 -12.93 -7.50
C GLU A 61 8.07 -14.30 -8.14
N THR A 62 8.57 -14.31 -9.39
CA THR A 62 9.00 -15.54 -10.06
C THR A 62 10.23 -16.17 -9.40
N ASP A 63 11.20 -15.35 -8.98
CA ASP A 63 12.44 -15.83 -8.36
C ASP A 63 12.29 -16.19 -6.89
N TYR A 64 11.28 -15.61 -6.22
CA TYR A 64 10.99 -15.75 -4.79
C TYR A 64 9.48 -15.80 -4.51
N PRO A 65 8.77 -16.88 -4.85
CA PRO A 65 7.31 -16.93 -4.78
C PRO A 65 6.75 -16.83 -3.35
N TYR A 66 5.55 -16.29 -3.23
CA TYR A 66 4.81 -16.21 -1.98
C TYR A 66 4.42 -17.59 -1.45
N THR A 67 4.90 -17.91 -0.24
CA THR A 67 4.50 -19.12 0.50
C THR A 67 3.64 -18.77 1.72
N GLY A 68 3.69 -17.51 2.18
CA GLY A 68 2.98 -17.03 3.36
C GLY A 68 3.52 -17.57 4.69
N ILE A 69 4.61 -18.34 4.64
CA ILE A 69 5.27 -18.92 5.80
C ILE A 69 6.69 -18.35 5.84
N PRO A 70 7.04 -17.53 6.85
CA PRO A 70 8.39 -17.00 6.95
C PRO A 70 9.37 -18.14 7.25
N THR A 71 10.34 -18.32 6.37
CA THR A 71 11.51 -19.19 6.55
C THR A 71 12.80 -18.35 6.62
N ALA A 72 13.96 -18.94 6.34
CA ALA A 72 15.23 -18.22 6.35
C ALA A 72 15.37 -17.39 5.07
N CYS A 73 15.75 -16.12 5.21
CA CYS A 73 16.01 -15.22 4.09
C CYS A 73 17.08 -15.78 3.12
N ALA A 74 16.70 -15.94 1.85
CA ALA A 74 17.62 -16.30 0.77
C ALA A 74 18.21 -15.05 0.11
N ASN A 75 19.32 -14.54 0.65
CA ASN A 75 19.99 -13.31 0.20
C ASN A 75 20.51 -13.32 -1.27
N ASN A 76 20.50 -14.46 -1.96
CA ASN A 76 21.05 -14.63 -3.30
C ASN A 76 20.02 -14.46 -4.44
N LYS A 77 18.83 -13.93 -4.14
CA LYS A 77 17.70 -13.80 -5.07
C LYS A 77 17.37 -12.36 -5.46
N GLN A 78 18.35 -11.46 -5.34
CA GLN A 78 18.17 -10.05 -5.68
C GLN A 78 17.93 -9.88 -7.19
N SER A 79 16.89 -9.11 -7.54
CA SER A 79 16.71 -8.61 -8.91
C SER A 79 17.47 -7.28 -9.09
N SER A 80 17.35 -6.63 -10.25
CA SER A 80 17.78 -5.23 -10.46
C SER A 80 16.56 -4.29 -10.66
N LEU A 81 15.36 -4.75 -10.32
CA LEU A 81 14.10 -4.12 -10.69
C LEU A 81 13.78 -2.95 -9.76
N SER A 82 14.08 -3.07 -8.46
CA SER A 82 13.79 -2.02 -7.47
C SER A 82 15.00 -1.22 -7.03
N SER A 83 16.15 -1.37 -7.69
CA SER A 83 17.39 -0.66 -7.37
C SER A 83 17.34 0.86 -7.49
N LYS A 84 16.23 1.39 -8.02
CA LYS A 84 16.02 2.83 -8.16
C LYS A 84 15.38 3.46 -6.93
N ILE A 85 14.82 2.70 -5.99
CA ILE A 85 14.22 3.30 -4.79
C ILE A 85 15.34 3.90 -3.92
N THR A 86 15.30 5.22 -3.71
CA THR A 86 16.33 5.99 -2.99
C THR A 86 15.88 6.55 -1.65
N GLY A 87 14.57 6.57 -1.38
CA GLY A 87 14.04 7.19 -0.16
C GLY A 87 12.58 6.87 0.13
N ILE A 88 12.08 7.49 1.21
CA ILE A 88 10.69 7.40 1.64
C ILE A 88 10.12 8.81 1.74
N GLY A 89 9.03 9.05 1.02
CA GLY A 89 8.18 10.23 1.16
C GLY A 89 7.08 10.00 2.18
N TYR A 90 6.64 11.08 2.82
CA TYR A 90 5.56 11.06 3.80
C TYR A 90 4.50 12.08 3.44
N ILE A 91 3.23 11.67 3.49
CA ILE A 91 2.11 12.59 3.36
C ILE A 91 1.99 13.39 4.67
N PRO A 92 1.88 14.73 4.62
CA PRO A 92 1.58 15.53 5.80
C PRO A 92 0.30 15.06 6.49
N TYR A 93 0.34 14.96 7.83
CA TYR A 93 -0.80 14.53 8.63
C TYR A 93 -2.08 15.32 8.31
N ASN A 94 -3.19 14.60 8.14
CA ASN A 94 -4.54 15.14 7.95
C ASN A 94 -4.64 16.05 6.72
N ASN A 95 -4.02 15.63 5.62
CA ASN A 95 -3.96 16.43 4.39
C ASN A 95 -4.36 15.59 3.17
N GLU A 96 -5.68 15.50 2.91
CA GLU A 96 -6.21 14.83 1.70
C GLU A 96 -5.74 15.49 0.41
N THR A 97 -5.41 16.78 0.40
CA THR A 97 -4.89 17.47 -0.79
C THR A 97 -3.51 16.97 -1.14
N ALA A 98 -2.60 16.89 -0.16
CA ALA A 98 -1.26 16.34 -0.38
C ALA A 98 -1.31 14.86 -0.75
N LEU A 99 -2.22 14.08 -0.14
CA LEU A 99 -2.47 12.70 -0.56
C LEU A 99 -2.93 12.63 -2.02
N LEU A 100 -3.83 13.53 -2.44
CA LEU A 100 -4.35 13.57 -3.82
C LEU A 100 -3.26 13.89 -4.82
N GLU A 101 -2.42 14.88 -4.52
CA GLU A 101 -1.30 15.28 -5.35
C GLU A 101 -0.31 14.12 -5.55
N GLU A 102 -0.02 13.36 -4.49
CA GLU A 102 0.90 12.23 -4.60
C GLU A 102 0.26 11.03 -5.33
N VAL A 103 -1.00 10.69 -5.03
CA VAL A 103 -1.73 9.60 -5.70
C VAL A 103 -1.87 9.85 -7.21
N ALA A 104 -1.86 11.10 -7.65
CA ALA A 104 -1.86 11.44 -9.07
C ALA A 104 -0.54 11.05 -9.78
N ASN A 105 0.55 10.90 -9.04
CA ASN A 105 1.87 10.56 -9.58
C ASN A 105 2.22 9.08 -9.39
N GLN A 106 1.81 8.45 -8.28
CA GLN A 106 2.12 7.05 -7.97
C GLN A 106 1.20 6.50 -6.87
N PRO A 107 1.16 5.17 -6.64
CA PRO A 107 0.45 4.62 -5.49
C PRO A 107 1.05 5.07 -4.16
N VAL A 108 0.18 5.20 -3.15
CA VAL A 108 0.54 5.63 -1.80
C VAL A 108 -0.03 4.66 -0.77
N SER A 109 0.83 4.05 0.04
CA SER A 109 0.43 3.32 1.24
C SER A 109 -0.16 4.26 2.28
N VAL A 110 -1.35 3.95 2.77
CA VAL A 110 -2.03 4.67 3.85
C VAL A 110 -2.54 3.71 4.91
N ASP A 111 -2.60 4.21 6.14
CA ASP A 111 -3.25 3.51 7.24
C ASP A 111 -4.72 3.95 7.38
N VAL A 112 -5.59 3.01 7.73
CA VAL A 112 -7.04 3.22 7.84
C VAL A 112 -7.64 2.46 9.04
N ASP A 113 -8.79 2.93 9.49
CA ASP A 113 -9.71 2.23 10.40
C ASP A 113 -10.70 1.37 9.59
N ILE A 114 -10.66 0.05 9.78
CA ILE A 114 -11.47 -0.90 8.99
C ILE A 114 -12.76 -1.35 9.66
N THR A 115 -13.27 -0.60 10.64
CA THR A 115 -14.44 -1.01 11.45
C THR A 115 -15.65 -1.41 10.59
N ILE A 116 -15.84 -0.77 9.43
CA ILE A 116 -16.98 -0.99 8.53
C ILE A 116 -16.63 -1.78 7.25
N TRP A 117 -15.43 -2.34 7.14
CA TRP A 117 -14.93 -2.93 5.90
C TRP A 117 -15.26 -4.41 5.73
N GLN A 118 -15.51 -5.14 6.82
CA GLN A 118 -15.64 -6.60 6.83
C GLN A 118 -16.67 -7.11 5.79
N PHE A 119 -17.79 -6.41 5.65
CA PHE A 119 -18.88 -6.80 4.75
C PHE A 119 -18.98 -5.93 3.49
N TYR A 120 -17.99 -5.08 3.23
CA TYR A 120 -17.93 -4.34 1.97
C TYR A 120 -17.92 -5.31 0.77
N ARG A 121 -18.65 -4.93 -0.28
CA ARG A 121 -18.80 -5.71 -1.51
C ARG A 121 -18.66 -4.83 -2.76
N SER A 122 -19.26 -3.64 -2.76
CA SER A 122 -19.23 -2.75 -3.93
C SER A 122 -19.71 -1.35 -3.59
N GLY A 123 -19.44 -0.41 -4.50
CA GLY A 123 -19.89 0.99 -4.42
C GLY A 123 -18.99 1.84 -3.54
N ILE A 124 -19.35 3.11 -3.33
CA ILE A 124 -18.55 3.98 -2.46
C ILE A 124 -18.89 3.63 -1.00
N LEU A 125 -17.88 3.12 -0.28
CA LEU A 125 -17.95 2.90 1.14
C LEU A 125 -18.19 4.24 1.85
N THR A 126 -19.36 4.33 2.48
CA THR A 126 -19.80 5.44 3.32
C THR A 126 -20.23 4.89 4.68
N GLY A 127 -20.29 5.74 5.70
CA GLY A 127 -20.73 5.37 7.03
C GLY A 127 -19.77 5.86 8.10
N GLU A 128 -19.98 5.40 9.33
CA GLU A 128 -19.18 5.81 10.48
C GLU A 128 -18.04 4.82 10.74
N CYS A 129 -16.82 5.31 10.66
CA CYS A 129 -15.60 4.60 11.08
C CYS A 129 -14.77 5.55 11.95
N GLY A 130 -13.92 4.96 12.79
CA GLY A 130 -13.04 5.72 13.66
C GLY A 130 -11.84 6.29 12.91
N THR A 131 -10.87 6.78 13.69
CA THR A 131 -9.54 7.13 13.18
C THR A 131 -8.45 6.38 13.95
N LYS A 132 -8.81 5.27 14.59
CA LYS A 132 -7.89 4.37 15.28
C LYS A 132 -7.37 3.36 14.26
N LEU A 133 -6.35 3.81 13.54
CA LEU A 133 -5.71 3.10 12.45
C LEU A 133 -5.27 1.70 12.89
N ASN A 134 -5.73 0.68 12.16
CA ASN A 134 -5.51 -0.73 12.50
C ASN A 134 -5.24 -1.60 11.26
N HIS A 135 -5.34 -1.03 10.07
CA HIS A 135 -5.05 -1.70 8.80
C HIS A 135 -4.40 -0.73 7.84
N ALA A 136 -3.81 -1.25 6.77
CA ALA A 136 -3.19 -0.45 5.74
C ALA A 136 -3.62 -0.93 4.35
N VAL A 137 -3.65 0.01 3.41
CA VAL A 137 -3.99 -0.21 2.00
C VAL A 137 -3.11 0.65 1.11
N ALA A 138 -3.01 0.31 -0.18
CA ALA A 138 -2.38 1.16 -1.18
C ALA A 138 -3.47 1.93 -1.93
N VAL A 139 -3.43 3.27 -1.86
CA VAL A 139 -4.30 4.12 -2.68
C VAL A 139 -3.69 4.20 -4.07
N VAL A 140 -4.38 3.60 -5.04
CA VAL A 140 -3.90 3.48 -6.43
C VAL A 140 -4.58 4.45 -7.38
N GLY A 141 -5.52 5.25 -6.85
CA GLY A 141 -6.23 6.23 -7.64
C GLY A 141 -7.34 6.91 -6.86
N TYR A 142 -8.06 7.78 -7.56
CA TYR A 142 -9.24 8.48 -7.06
C TYR A 142 -10.19 8.78 -8.22
N GLY A 143 -11.43 9.10 -7.89
CA GLY A 143 -12.42 9.46 -8.89
C GLY A 143 -13.58 10.25 -8.31
N GLU A 144 -14.61 10.37 -9.13
CA GLU A 144 -15.90 10.95 -8.80
C GLU A 144 -16.99 10.10 -9.47
N SER A 145 -18.04 9.77 -8.73
CA SER A 145 -19.19 9.04 -9.27
C SER A 145 -20.02 9.94 -10.19
N LYS A 146 -20.97 9.34 -10.92
CA LYS A 146 -21.93 10.09 -11.74
C LYS A 146 -22.78 11.08 -10.94
N ASP A 147 -22.96 10.82 -9.65
CA ASP A 147 -23.74 11.65 -8.73
C ASP A 147 -22.87 12.70 -8.01
N GLY A 148 -21.61 12.86 -8.42
CA GLY A 148 -20.68 13.85 -7.85
C GLY A 148 -19.98 13.40 -6.57
N VAL A 149 -20.09 12.13 -6.17
CA VAL A 149 -19.46 11.62 -4.95
C VAL A 149 -18.02 11.25 -5.23
N LYS A 150 -17.09 11.96 -4.60
CA LYS A 150 -15.65 11.74 -4.74
C LYS A 150 -15.22 10.49 -3.96
N PHE A 151 -14.28 9.73 -4.51
CA PHE A 151 -13.74 8.56 -3.82
C PHE A 151 -12.24 8.39 -4.02
N TRP A 152 -11.62 7.67 -3.08
CA TRP A 152 -10.32 7.02 -3.20
C TRP A 152 -10.52 5.60 -3.70
N LEU A 153 -9.63 5.11 -4.57
CA LEU A 153 -9.57 3.70 -4.95
C LEU A 153 -8.41 3.04 -4.19
N GLY A 154 -8.73 2.20 -3.22
CA GLY A 154 -7.76 1.48 -2.41
C GLY A 154 -7.64 0.01 -2.81
N LYS A 155 -6.41 -0.47 -3.05
CA LYS A 155 -6.08 -1.89 -3.21
C LYS A 155 -5.89 -2.53 -1.83
N ASN A 156 -6.63 -3.59 -1.53
CA ASN A 156 -6.54 -4.32 -0.26
C ASN A 156 -5.78 -5.66 -0.42
N SER A 157 -5.42 -6.29 0.71
CA SER A 157 -4.64 -7.53 0.79
C SER A 157 -5.45 -8.74 1.29
N TRP A 158 -6.76 -8.73 1.05
CA TRP A 158 -7.70 -9.79 1.46
C TRP A 158 -8.16 -10.71 0.31
N GLY A 159 -7.52 -10.57 -0.85
CA GLY A 159 -7.80 -11.38 -2.04
C GLY A 159 -8.97 -10.85 -2.86
N LEU A 160 -9.10 -11.40 -4.07
CA LEU A 160 -10.05 -10.91 -5.09
C LEU A 160 -11.52 -11.15 -4.74
N GLY A 161 -11.82 -12.11 -3.85
CA GLY A 161 -13.19 -12.39 -3.42
C GLY A 161 -13.77 -11.37 -2.43
N TRP A 162 -13.01 -10.36 -2.02
CA TRP A 162 -13.45 -9.29 -1.13
C TRP A 162 -13.60 -7.98 -1.90
N GLY A 163 -14.64 -7.19 -1.58
CA GLY A 163 -14.89 -5.92 -2.24
C GLY A 163 -15.07 -6.06 -3.75
N GLU A 164 -14.58 -5.08 -4.49
CA GLU A 164 -14.61 -5.06 -5.95
C GLU A 164 -13.29 -5.61 -6.46
N ASP A 165 -13.20 -6.93 -6.63
CA ASP A 165 -11.98 -7.63 -7.06
C ASP A 165 -10.76 -7.32 -6.20
N GLY A 166 -10.94 -7.21 -4.88
CA GLY A 166 -9.91 -6.85 -3.91
C GLY A 166 -9.75 -5.37 -3.64
N TYR A 167 -10.54 -4.52 -4.30
CA TYR A 167 -10.52 -3.05 -4.13
C TYR A 167 -11.67 -2.53 -3.28
N VAL A 168 -11.48 -1.32 -2.77
CA VAL A 168 -12.51 -0.52 -2.08
C VAL A 168 -12.53 0.90 -2.63
N SER A 169 -13.73 1.42 -2.87
CA SER A 169 -13.94 2.83 -3.14
C SER A 169 -14.30 3.53 -1.84
N LEU A 170 -13.45 4.39 -1.28
CA LEU A 170 -13.71 5.08 -0.01
C LEU A 170 -14.13 6.53 -0.23
N HIS A 171 -15.17 7.02 0.45
CA HIS A 171 -15.62 8.41 0.30
C HIS A 171 -14.48 9.40 0.61
N ARG A 172 -14.25 10.33 -0.31
CA ARG A 172 -13.17 11.33 -0.28
C ARG A 172 -13.72 12.73 -0.15
N SER A 173 -12.94 13.65 0.44
CA SER A 173 -13.31 15.06 0.60
C SER A 173 -14.53 15.26 1.51
N ILE A 174 -14.54 14.53 2.63
CA ILE A 174 -15.49 14.77 3.72
C ILE A 174 -14.99 15.90 4.62
N ASP A 175 -15.84 16.41 5.52
CA ASP A 175 -15.46 17.54 6.41
C ASP A 175 -14.36 17.19 7.43
N ALA A 176 -14.17 15.90 7.73
CA ALA A 176 -13.13 15.43 8.65
C ALA A 176 -11.74 15.56 8.01
N LYS A 177 -10.83 16.28 8.66
CA LYS A 177 -9.46 16.53 8.15
C LYS A 177 -8.63 15.26 8.02
N GLU A 178 -8.92 14.28 8.87
CA GLU A 178 -8.32 12.95 8.84
C GLU A 178 -8.73 12.14 7.60
N GLY A 179 -9.73 12.60 6.84
CA GLY A 179 -10.39 11.84 5.80
C GLY A 179 -11.25 10.70 6.37
N MET A 180 -12.05 10.07 5.51
CA MET A 180 -12.88 8.94 5.94
C MET A 180 -11.99 7.81 6.48
N CYS A 181 -12.37 7.27 7.64
CA CYS A 181 -11.63 6.21 8.33
C CYS A 181 -10.16 6.55 8.65
N GLY A 182 -9.80 7.83 8.67
CA GLY A 182 -8.43 8.28 8.95
C GLY A 182 -7.45 8.14 7.78
N ILE A 183 -7.93 7.95 6.55
CA ILE A 183 -7.09 7.69 5.36
C ILE A 183 -6.01 8.75 5.11
N ALA A 184 -6.21 10.00 5.53
CA ALA A 184 -5.24 11.08 5.35
C ALA A 184 -4.34 11.30 6.58
N LYS A 185 -4.44 10.46 7.63
CA LYS A 185 -3.64 10.62 8.85
C LYS A 185 -2.20 10.19 8.67
N LEU A 186 -1.97 9.03 8.06
CA LEU A 186 -0.66 8.43 7.89
C LEU A 186 -0.56 7.85 6.49
N GLY A 187 0.31 8.45 5.67
CA GLY A 187 0.63 7.96 4.34
C GLY A 187 2.12 8.05 4.07
N CYS A 188 2.65 7.09 3.33
CA CYS A 188 4.04 7.07 2.88
C CYS A 188 4.15 6.42 1.51
N TYR A 189 5.25 6.71 0.81
CA TYR A 189 5.48 6.23 -0.55
C TYR A 189 6.98 6.13 -0.84
N PRO A 190 7.41 5.22 -1.73
CA PRO A 190 8.80 5.14 -2.15
C PRO A 190 9.18 6.31 -3.06
N ILE A 191 10.38 6.84 -2.87
CA ILE A 191 11.00 7.84 -3.76
C ILE A 191 11.99 7.11 -4.65
N VAL A 192 12.01 7.47 -5.93
CA VAL A 192 13.04 7.05 -6.88
C VAL A 192 13.97 8.20 -7.21
#